data_AF-A0AB35KCW4-F1
#
_entry.id   AF-A0AB35KCW4-F1
#
_cell.length_a   1.000
_cell.length_b   1.000
_cell.length_c   1.000
_cell.angle_alpha   90.00
_cell.angle_beta   90.00
_cell.angle_gamma   90.00
#
_symmetry.space_group_name_H-M   'P 1'
#
loop_
_entity.id
_entity.type
_entity.pdbx_description
1 polymer ?
#
loop_
_entity_poly.entity_id
_entity_poly.type
_entity_poly.pdbx_seq_one_letter_code
_entity_poly.pdbx_strand_id
1 'polypeptide(L)'
;MANISSAIGTLQFEGEWNKSFFDKFIKTFNKYLDDQAGDYFIKISNENFENLEAYINGCGRWSFDNNLSLLNRWVHDYQVKQSKEESIAEWNDLLKEMEAQCLAINLYYCDEESGMELLVEIEGSLTPLQKDNEMILQWSICNEEYYSYNRNNLVALKLYDNDDFELSIEELKDDLYQKFGLIFQNDENKKGTKLTFHQQSQIEKSFNEHPFACESEEIFNELSFLPETI
;
A
#
# COMPACT_ATOMS: atom_id res chain seq x y z
N MET A 1 16.70 10.48 3.62
CA MET A 1 15.27 10.38 3.98
C MET A 1 15.09 9.09 4.75
N ALA A 2 14.25 9.06 5.78
CA ALA A 2 13.87 7.78 6.39
C ALA A 2 12.87 7.12 5.43
N ASN A 3 13.10 5.87 5.05
CA ASN A 3 12.17 5.09 4.23
C ASN A 3 10.89 4.87 5.06
N ILE A 4 9.88 5.70 4.79
CA ILE A 4 8.51 5.51 5.27
C ILE A 4 7.84 4.52 4.32
N SER A 5 7.40 3.38 4.83
CA SER A 5 6.50 2.47 4.12
C SER A 5 5.08 2.86 4.48
N SER A 6 4.21 2.84 3.48
CA SER A 6 2.76 2.98 3.63
C SER A 6 2.10 1.84 2.89
N ALA A 7 1.50 0.92 3.63
CA ALA A 7 0.85 -0.25 3.08
C ALA A 7 -0.65 -0.22 3.31
N ILE A 8 -1.40 -0.61 2.28
CA ILE A 8 -2.86 -0.74 2.32
C ILE A 8 -3.22 -2.10 1.76
N GLY A 9 -4.13 -2.79 2.44
CA GLY A 9 -4.53 -4.13 2.05
C GLY A 9 -5.87 -4.57 2.60
N THR A 10 -6.20 -5.82 2.30
CA THR A 10 -7.42 -6.52 2.70
C THR A 10 -7.07 -7.80 3.44
N LEU A 11 -7.84 -8.09 4.47
CA LEU A 11 -7.82 -9.36 5.20
C LEU A 11 -9.05 -10.17 4.84
N GLN A 12 -8.86 -11.43 4.48
CA GLN A 12 -9.92 -12.43 4.34
C GLN A 12 -9.78 -13.45 5.46
N PHE A 13 -10.82 -13.61 6.27
CA PHE A 13 -10.85 -14.50 7.42
C PHE A 13 -11.34 -15.88 6.97
N GLU A 14 -10.43 -16.86 6.96
CA GLU A 14 -10.68 -18.22 6.46
C GLU A 14 -11.05 -19.17 7.60
N GLY A 15 -12.03 -20.05 7.33
CA GLY A 15 -12.58 -21.00 8.30
C GLY A 15 -13.90 -20.55 8.92
N GLU A 16 -14.36 -21.27 9.94
CA GLU A 16 -15.67 -21.02 10.58
C GLU A 16 -15.58 -19.95 11.68
N TRP A 17 -15.26 -18.71 11.28
CA TRP A 17 -15.22 -17.58 12.21
C TRP A 17 -16.63 -17.28 12.76
N ASN A 18 -16.74 -17.22 14.08
CA ASN A 18 -17.92 -16.68 14.73
C ASN A 18 -17.71 -15.20 15.09
N LYS A 19 -18.80 -14.42 15.14
CA LYS A 19 -18.73 -12.97 15.36
C LYS A 19 -18.00 -12.58 16.64
N SER A 20 -18.22 -13.33 17.72
CA SER A 20 -17.57 -13.04 19.01
C SER A 20 -16.06 -13.19 18.94
N PHE A 21 -15.56 -14.21 18.22
CA PHE A 21 -14.12 -14.44 18.08
C PHE A 21 -13.48 -13.49 17.08
N PHE A 22 -14.17 -13.19 15.97
CA PHE A 22 -13.78 -12.18 14.99
C PHE A 22 -13.57 -10.80 15.67
N ASP A 23 -14.57 -10.33 16.42
CA ASP A 23 -14.50 -9.05 17.14
C ASP A 23 -13.39 -9.05 18.20
N LYS A 24 -13.19 -10.19 18.90
CA LYS A 24 -12.12 -10.38 19.88
C LYS A 24 -10.75 -10.28 19.23
N PHE A 25 -10.53 -10.98 18.11
CA PHE A 25 -9.26 -10.98 17.39
C PHE A 25 -8.87 -9.56 16.98
N ILE A 26 -9.75 -8.85 16.28
CA ILE A 26 -9.48 -7.49 15.78
C ILE A 26 -9.17 -6.54 16.92
N LYS A 27 -9.96 -6.59 18.01
CA LYS A 27 -9.73 -5.75 19.18
C LYS A 27 -8.37 -6.02 19.82
N THR A 28 -7.99 -7.28 20.00
CA THR A 28 -6.71 -7.66 20.59
C THR A 28 -5.54 -7.35 19.66
N PHE A 29 -5.69 -7.55 18.35
CA PHE A 29 -4.71 -7.16 17.34
C PHE A 29 -4.43 -5.66 17.40
N ASN A 30 -5.47 -4.83 17.26
CA ASN A 30 -5.32 -3.38 17.26
C ASN A 30 -4.83 -2.83 18.61
N LYS A 31 -5.18 -3.46 19.74
CA LYS A 31 -4.66 -3.09 21.07
C LYS A 31 -3.13 -3.05 21.11
N TYR A 32 -2.47 -4.00 20.44
CA TYR A 32 -1.02 -4.15 20.47
C TYR A 32 -0.30 -3.52 19.30
N LEU A 33 -0.96 -3.38 18.15
CA LEU A 33 -0.29 -3.06 16.88
C LEU A 33 -0.68 -1.68 16.32
N ASP A 34 -1.81 -1.10 16.73
CA ASP A 34 -2.24 0.26 16.36
C ASP A 34 -1.64 1.30 17.33
N ASP A 35 -0.31 1.30 17.48
CA ASP A 35 0.42 2.32 18.24
C ASP A 35 1.06 3.36 17.32
N GLN A 36 0.31 4.41 17.00
CA GLN A 36 0.77 5.52 16.16
C GLN A 36 1.91 6.36 16.79
N ALA A 37 2.31 6.07 18.03
CA ALA A 37 3.49 6.68 18.66
C ALA A 37 4.79 5.88 18.43
N GLY A 38 4.69 4.66 17.87
CA GLY A 38 5.82 3.80 17.53
C GLY A 38 6.53 4.19 16.23
N ASP A 39 7.63 3.49 15.91
CA ASP A 39 8.33 3.65 14.63
C ASP A 39 7.51 3.10 13.45
N TYR A 40 6.54 2.22 13.69
CA TYR A 40 5.59 1.70 12.73
C TYR A 40 4.29 1.33 13.46
N PHE A 41 3.14 1.42 12.78
CA PHE A 41 1.86 0.92 13.30
C PHE A 41 1.13 0.07 12.26
N ILE A 42 0.33 -0.88 12.73
CA ILE A 42 -0.52 -1.74 11.89
C ILE A 42 -1.91 -1.76 12.49
N LYS A 43 -2.91 -1.49 11.66
CA LYS A 43 -4.30 -1.39 12.09
C LYS A 43 -5.22 -2.15 11.16
N ILE A 44 -6.15 -2.90 11.76
CA ILE A 44 -7.32 -3.47 11.10
C ILE A 44 -8.49 -2.48 11.24
N SER A 45 -9.22 -2.25 10.15
CA SER A 45 -10.37 -1.34 10.13
C SER A 45 -11.41 -1.77 9.09
N ASN A 46 -12.58 -1.10 9.09
CA ASN A 46 -13.70 -1.38 8.17
C ASN A 46 -14.10 -2.86 8.13
N GLU A 47 -14.11 -3.50 9.29
CA GLU A 47 -14.51 -4.89 9.42
C GLU A 47 -15.95 -5.19 8.96
N ASN A 48 -16.09 -6.25 8.19
CA ASN A 48 -17.35 -6.80 7.71
C ASN A 48 -17.41 -8.31 8.00
N PHE A 49 -18.06 -8.66 9.12
CA PHE A 49 -18.22 -10.05 9.52
C PHE A 49 -19.07 -10.88 8.54
N GLU A 50 -20.05 -10.28 7.85
CA GLU A 50 -20.92 -11.02 6.93
C GLU A 50 -20.15 -11.56 5.72
N ASN A 51 -19.11 -10.82 5.29
CA ASN A 51 -18.20 -11.23 4.22
C ASN A 51 -16.91 -11.88 4.72
N LEU A 52 -16.67 -11.90 6.04
CA LEU A 52 -15.40 -12.33 6.64
C LEU A 52 -14.20 -11.53 6.09
N GLU A 53 -14.37 -10.21 6.00
CA GLU A 53 -13.40 -9.30 5.40
C GLU A 53 -13.10 -8.12 6.33
N ALA A 54 -11.89 -7.55 6.23
CA ALA A 54 -11.54 -6.25 6.81
C ALA A 54 -10.45 -5.57 5.98
N TYR A 55 -10.20 -4.29 6.21
CA TYR A 55 -9.01 -3.61 5.69
C TYR A 55 -7.88 -3.65 6.71
N ILE A 56 -6.65 -3.66 6.20
CA ILE A 56 -5.46 -3.44 7.00
C ILE A 56 -4.67 -2.28 6.42
N ASN A 57 -4.12 -1.45 7.30
CA ASN A 57 -3.24 -0.37 6.93
C ASN A 57 -2.00 -0.40 7.83
N GLY A 58 -0.84 -0.16 7.25
CA GLY A 58 0.44 -0.08 7.94
C GLY A 58 1.17 1.18 7.54
N CYS A 59 1.81 1.87 8.48
CA CYS A 59 2.67 2.99 8.13
C CYS A 59 3.78 3.18 9.16
N GLY A 60 4.99 3.47 8.66
CA GLY A 60 6.14 3.78 9.49
C GLY A 60 7.47 3.48 8.84
N ARG A 61 8.50 3.30 9.67
CA ARG A 61 9.87 3.00 9.26
C ARG A 61 10.03 1.49 9.05
N TRP A 62 10.51 1.10 7.86
CA TRP A 62 10.67 -0.28 7.35
C TRP A 62 9.46 -0.83 6.61
N SER A 63 9.69 -1.76 5.67
CA SER A 63 8.64 -2.40 4.88
C SER A 63 7.58 -3.09 5.74
N PHE A 64 6.37 -3.17 5.21
CA PHE A 64 5.23 -3.79 5.88
C PHE A 64 5.47 -5.28 6.13
N ASP A 65 6.09 -5.99 5.18
CA ASP A 65 6.46 -7.41 5.29
C ASP A 65 7.33 -7.69 6.53
N ASN A 66 8.36 -6.87 6.74
CA ASN A 66 9.24 -7.02 7.89
C ASN A 66 8.46 -6.84 9.20
N ASN A 67 7.51 -5.90 9.24
CA ASN A 67 6.68 -5.67 10.42
C ASN A 67 5.66 -6.81 10.67
N LEU A 68 5.10 -7.42 9.62
CA LEU A 68 4.28 -8.64 9.73
C LEU A 68 5.08 -9.83 10.28
N SER A 69 6.37 -9.91 9.98
CA SER A 69 7.27 -10.91 10.56
C SER A 69 7.59 -10.67 12.05
N LEU A 70 7.31 -9.46 12.56
CA LEU A 70 7.63 -9.02 13.92
C LEU A 70 6.41 -8.89 14.86
N LEU A 71 5.20 -9.23 14.40
CA LEU A 71 3.95 -9.07 15.16
C LEU A 71 4.05 -9.60 16.61
N ASN A 72 4.56 -10.82 16.78
CA ASN A 72 4.67 -11.44 18.10
C ASN A 72 5.64 -10.67 19.02
N ARG A 73 6.73 -10.14 18.46
CA ARG A 73 7.67 -9.31 19.22
C ARG A 73 7.03 -8.02 19.71
N TRP A 74 6.19 -7.39 18.89
CA TRP A 74 5.52 -6.15 19.28
C TRP A 74 4.58 -6.34 20.47
N VAL A 75 3.85 -7.45 20.51
CA VAL A 75 3.05 -7.85 21.66
C VAL A 75 3.91 -7.99 22.92
N HIS A 76 5.09 -8.60 22.78
CA HIS A 76 6.03 -8.78 23.90
C HIS A 76 6.63 -7.47 24.42
N ASP A 77 6.79 -6.49 23.53
CA ASP A 77 7.37 -5.18 23.83
C ASP A 77 6.28 -4.18 24.31
N TYR A 78 5.00 -4.55 24.26
CA TYR A 78 3.88 -3.72 24.74
C TYR A 78 3.84 -3.64 26.28
N GLN A 79 4.33 -2.51 26.82
CA GLN A 79 4.41 -2.27 28.28
C GLN A 79 3.62 -1.04 28.76
N VAL A 80 2.72 -0.51 27.94
CA VAL A 80 2.03 0.77 28.23
C VAL A 80 0.99 0.64 29.35
N LYS A 81 0.24 -0.47 29.38
CA LYS A 81 -0.94 -0.63 30.28
C LYS A 81 -0.97 -1.92 31.08
N GLN A 82 -0.08 -2.86 30.82
CA GLN A 82 -0.03 -4.18 31.46
C GLN A 82 1.39 -4.74 31.39
N SER A 83 1.66 -5.80 32.17
CA SER A 83 2.98 -6.45 32.17
C SER A 83 3.21 -7.21 30.86
N LYS A 84 4.48 -7.46 30.55
CA LYS A 84 4.87 -8.28 29.40
C LYS A 84 4.23 -9.67 29.46
N GLU A 85 4.23 -10.29 30.64
CA GLU A 85 3.65 -11.62 30.87
C GLU A 85 2.14 -11.63 30.61
N GLU A 86 1.43 -10.57 31.00
CA GLU A 86 -0.01 -10.42 30.73
C GLU A 86 -0.28 -10.28 29.22
N SER A 87 0.53 -9.49 28.50
CA SER A 87 0.42 -9.34 27.04
C SER A 87 0.65 -10.66 26.30
N ILE A 88 1.70 -11.39 26.70
CA ILE A 88 2.03 -12.70 26.12
C ILE A 88 0.91 -13.71 26.38
N ALA A 89 0.39 -13.75 27.61
CA ALA A 89 -0.68 -14.68 27.96
C ALA A 89 -1.96 -14.42 27.14
N GLU A 90 -2.41 -13.16 27.05
CA GLU A 90 -3.61 -12.80 26.28
C GLU A 90 -3.45 -13.13 24.79
N TRP A 91 -2.28 -12.85 24.22
CA TRP A 91 -1.99 -13.16 22.81
C TRP A 91 -1.93 -14.67 22.56
N ASN A 92 -1.24 -15.42 23.42
CA ASN A 92 -1.13 -16.87 23.32
C ASN A 92 -2.50 -17.55 23.44
N ASP A 93 -3.36 -17.11 24.35
CA ASP A 93 -4.72 -17.62 24.50
C ASP A 93 -5.59 -17.35 23.27
N LEU A 94 -5.47 -16.17 22.66
CA LEU A 94 -6.12 -15.84 21.39
C LEU A 94 -5.68 -16.80 20.28
N LEU A 95 -4.37 -17.05 20.14
CA LEU A 95 -3.83 -17.88 19.07
C LEU A 95 -4.12 -19.38 19.25
N LYS A 96 -4.17 -19.88 20.49
CA LYS A 96 -4.63 -21.25 20.77
C LYS A 96 -6.08 -21.46 20.35
N GLU A 97 -6.93 -20.47 20.60
CA GLU A 97 -8.34 -20.52 20.19
C GLU A 97 -8.49 -20.48 18.65
N MET A 98 -7.63 -19.71 17.97
CA MET A 98 -7.53 -19.68 16.51
C MET A 98 -7.07 -21.03 15.95
N GLU A 99 -6.03 -21.64 16.54
CA GLU A 99 -5.50 -22.95 16.14
C GLU A 99 -6.53 -24.07 16.34
N ALA A 100 -7.19 -24.10 17.50
CA ALA A 100 -8.17 -25.13 17.85
C ALA A 100 -9.38 -25.14 16.91
N GLN A 101 -9.72 -23.98 16.31
CA GLN A 101 -10.79 -23.84 15.34
C GLN A 101 -10.30 -23.90 13.88
N CYS A 102 -9.00 -24.17 13.66
CA CYS A 102 -8.37 -24.21 12.34
C CYS A 102 -8.61 -22.93 11.53
N LEU A 103 -8.55 -21.77 12.18
CA LEU A 103 -8.77 -20.47 11.57
C LEU A 103 -7.47 -19.90 10.98
N ALA A 104 -7.58 -19.18 9.87
CA ALA A 104 -6.48 -18.49 9.21
C ALA A 104 -6.95 -17.13 8.70
N ILE A 105 -6.00 -16.27 8.34
CA ILE A 105 -6.30 -14.98 7.70
C ILE A 105 -5.42 -14.86 6.47
N ASN A 106 -6.02 -14.76 5.30
CA ASN A 106 -5.31 -14.39 4.08
C ASN A 106 -5.20 -12.86 4.03
N LEU A 107 -4.05 -12.39 3.61
CA LEU A 107 -3.72 -10.98 3.53
C LEU A 107 -3.19 -10.69 2.13
N TYR A 108 -3.80 -9.71 1.47
CA TYR A 108 -3.31 -9.08 0.26
C TYR A 108 -3.05 -7.60 0.57
N TYR A 109 -1.88 -7.08 0.24
CA TYR A 109 -1.58 -5.65 0.38
C TYR A 109 -0.65 -5.16 -0.73
N CYS A 110 -0.68 -3.84 -0.94
CA CYS A 110 0.35 -3.14 -1.67
C CYS A 110 1.10 -2.22 -0.71
N ASP A 111 2.43 -2.27 -0.75
CA ASP A 111 3.33 -1.45 0.05
C ASP A 111 4.01 -0.39 -0.84
N GLU A 112 3.80 0.86 -0.45
CA GLU A 112 4.47 2.02 -0.97
C GLU A 112 5.75 2.27 -0.16
N GLU A 113 6.82 1.51 -0.44
CA GLU A 113 8.09 1.67 0.27
C GLU A 113 8.83 2.92 -0.27
N SER A 114 8.76 4.04 0.46
CA SER A 114 9.49 5.24 0.06
C SER A 114 11.01 4.98 0.07
N GLY A 115 11.65 5.26 -1.06
CA GLY A 115 13.08 5.06 -1.28
C GLY A 115 13.45 3.90 -2.22
N MET A 116 12.50 3.05 -2.64
CA MET A 116 12.75 1.96 -3.59
C MET A 116 12.32 2.27 -5.03
N GLU A 117 11.63 3.38 -5.29
CA GLU A 117 11.07 3.71 -6.63
C GLU A 117 10.19 2.59 -7.21
N LEU A 118 9.67 1.70 -6.36
CA LEU A 118 8.87 0.53 -6.71
C LEU A 118 7.66 0.41 -5.77
N LEU A 119 6.60 -0.21 -6.28
CA LEU A 119 5.44 -0.68 -5.53
C LEU A 119 5.57 -2.19 -5.39
N VAL A 120 5.27 -2.72 -4.21
CA VAL A 120 5.33 -4.17 -3.95
C VAL A 120 3.95 -4.67 -3.55
N GLU A 121 3.41 -5.60 -4.33
CA GLU A 121 2.14 -6.28 -4.06
C GLU A 121 2.45 -7.66 -3.49
N ILE A 122 1.91 -7.95 -2.30
CA ILE A 122 2.19 -9.21 -1.59
C ILE A 122 0.89 -9.86 -1.17
N GLU A 123 0.82 -11.17 -1.43
CA GLU A 123 -0.19 -12.08 -0.89
C GLU A 123 0.46 -13.04 0.07
N GLY A 124 -0.21 -13.31 1.18
CA GLY A 124 0.22 -14.31 2.13
C GLY A 124 -0.85 -14.64 3.15
N SER A 125 -0.44 -15.34 4.20
CA SER A 125 -1.34 -15.79 5.25
C SER A 125 -0.75 -15.58 6.64
N LEU A 126 -1.62 -15.24 7.58
CA LEU A 126 -1.36 -15.26 9.02
C LEU A 126 -2.00 -16.51 9.62
N THR A 127 -1.17 -17.41 10.14
CA THR A 127 -1.62 -18.68 10.74
C THR A 127 -1.03 -18.88 12.13
N PRO A 128 -1.80 -19.44 13.10
CA PRO A 128 -1.27 -19.76 14.40
C PRO A 128 -0.34 -20.98 14.31
N LEU A 129 0.81 -20.91 14.98
CA LEU A 129 1.79 -22.01 15.05
C LEU A 129 2.38 -22.11 16.45
N GLN A 130 2.50 -23.32 16.97
CA GLN A 130 3.25 -23.59 18.19
C GLN A 130 4.76 -23.58 17.91
N LYS A 131 5.51 -22.67 18.55
CA LYS A 131 6.98 -22.58 18.48
C LYS A 131 7.56 -22.34 19.88
N ASP A 132 8.55 -23.16 20.28
CA ASP A 132 9.27 -23.02 21.54
C ASP A 132 8.37 -22.89 22.80
N ASN A 133 7.27 -23.65 22.84
CA ASN A 133 6.22 -23.65 23.89
C ASN A 133 5.33 -22.39 23.94
N GLU A 134 5.42 -21.50 22.95
CA GLU A 134 4.51 -20.37 22.76
C GLU A 134 3.73 -20.50 21.45
N MET A 135 2.51 -19.97 21.39
CA MET A 135 1.83 -19.77 20.11
C MET A 135 2.31 -18.47 19.48
N ILE A 136 2.61 -18.52 18.19
CA ILE A 136 2.95 -17.35 17.38
C ILE A 136 1.95 -17.20 16.23
N LEU A 137 1.68 -15.96 15.84
CA LEU A 137 1.01 -15.67 14.57
C LEU A 137 2.09 -15.60 13.51
N GLN A 138 2.17 -16.63 12.68
CA GLN A 138 3.18 -16.74 11.63
C GLN A 138 2.68 -16.05 10.36
N TRP A 139 3.47 -15.12 9.85
CA TRP A 139 3.34 -14.57 8.51
C TRP A 139 4.04 -15.47 7.49
N SER A 140 3.43 -15.70 6.33
CA SER A 140 4.00 -16.48 5.24
C SER A 140 3.56 -15.91 3.90
N ILE A 141 4.52 -15.58 3.05
CA ILE A 141 4.30 -15.06 1.70
C ILE A 141 3.93 -16.21 0.75
N CYS A 142 2.91 -16.01 -0.07
CA CYS A 142 2.48 -16.90 -1.14
C CYS A 142 2.82 -16.35 -2.53
N ASN A 143 2.62 -15.05 -2.75
CA ASN A 143 2.95 -14.35 -3.98
C ASN A 143 3.57 -12.98 -3.68
N GLU A 144 4.45 -12.53 -4.57
CA GLU A 144 5.11 -11.22 -4.48
C GLU A 144 5.37 -10.70 -5.89
N GLU A 145 4.84 -9.51 -6.17
CA GLU A 145 4.98 -8.83 -7.46
C GLU A 145 5.50 -7.40 -7.28
N TYR A 146 6.36 -6.98 -8.21
CA TYR A 146 7.03 -5.69 -8.19
C TYR A 146 6.63 -4.86 -9.39
N TYR A 147 6.23 -3.62 -9.14
CA TYR A 147 5.80 -2.68 -10.16
C TYR A 147 6.64 -1.42 -10.08
N SER A 148 6.91 -0.81 -11.24
CA SER A 148 7.51 0.53 -11.27
C SER A 148 6.61 1.54 -10.59
N TYR A 149 7.18 2.45 -9.81
CA TYR A 149 6.45 3.55 -9.20
C TYR A 149 6.07 4.58 -10.27
N ASN A 150 4.86 4.47 -10.81
CA ASN A 150 4.35 5.35 -11.85
C ASN A 150 2.82 5.48 -11.74
N ARG A 151 2.27 6.52 -12.35
CA ARG A 151 0.84 6.89 -12.26
C ARG A 151 -0.09 5.72 -12.60
N ASN A 152 0.17 5.03 -13.71
CA ASN A 152 -0.66 3.91 -14.16
C ASN A 152 -0.70 2.77 -13.14
N ASN A 153 0.45 2.42 -12.55
CA ASN A 153 0.51 1.35 -11.55
C ASN A 153 -0.14 1.77 -10.23
N LEU A 154 0.05 3.03 -9.79
CA LEU A 154 -0.62 3.58 -8.61
C LEU A 154 -2.15 3.49 -8.73
N VAL A 155 -2.69 3.79 -9.91
CA VAL A 155 -4.13 3.67 -10.21
C VAL A 155 -4.57 2.22 -10.36
N ALA A 156 -3.81 1.40 -11.08
CA ALA A 156 -4.15 -0.01 -11.30
C ALA A 156 -4.23 -0.82 -9.99
N LEU A 157 -3.34 -0.49 -9.04
CA LEU A 157 -3.28 -1.09 -7.70
C LEU A 157 -4.24 -0.40 -6.71
N LYS A 158 -5.06 0.56 -7.16
CA LYS A 158 -6.07 1.28 -6.36
C LYS A 158 -5.48 1.99 -5.13
N LEU A 159 -4.24 2.43 -5.23
CA LEU A 159 -3.61 3.26 -4.21
C LEU A 159 -4.03 4.72 -4.33
N TYR A 160 -4.27 5.17 -5.57
CA TYR A 160 -4.67 6.53 -5.92
C TYR A 160 -5.72 6.47 -7.04
N ASP A 161 -6.63 7.43 -7.05
CA ASP A 161 -7.52 7.70 -8.18
C ASP A 161 -6.92 8.80 -9.08
N ASN A 162 -7.43 8.94 -10.31
CA ASN A 162 -6.93 9.98 -11.22
C ASN A 162 -7.13 11.42 -10.67
N ASP A 163 -8.10 11.60 -9.77
CA ASP A 163 -8.41 12.87 -9.11
C ASP A 163 -7.42 13.22 -7.99
N ASP A 164 -6.58 12.26 -7.54
CA ASP A 164 -5.55 12.50 -6.52
C ASP A 164 -4.30 13.18 -7.10
N PHE A 165 -4.12 13.19 -8.41
CA PHE A 165 -2.95 13.79 -9.06
C PHE A 165 -3.21 15.26 -9.42
N GLU A 166 -2.27 16.14 -9.07
CA GLU A 166 -2.41 17.59 -9.28
C GLU A 166 -2.48 17.97 -10.77
N LEU A 167 -1.60 17.40 -11.61
CA LEU A 167 -1.60 17.65 -13.04
C LEU A 167 -2.40 16.58 -13.79
N SER A 168 -3.42 16.97 -14.53
CA SER A 168 -4.14 16.09 -15.46
C SER A 168 -3.48 16.03 -16.85
N ILE A 169 -3.77 14.96 -17.59
CA ILE A 169 -3.29 14.80 -18.97
C ILE A 169 -3.92 15.83 -19.93
N GLU A 170 -5.09 16.35 -19.58
CA GLU A 170 -5.80 17.36 -20.35
C GLU A 170 -5.16 18.74 -20.17
N GLU A 171 -4.78 19.10 -18.94
CA GLU A 171 -4.01 20.30 -18.65
C GLU A 171 -2.63 20.27 -19.32
N LEU A 172 -1.91 19.13 -19.24
CA LEU A 172 -0.64 18.94 -19.94
C LEU A 172 -0.77 19.18 -21.46
N LYS A 173 -1.84 18.67 -22.08
CA LYS A 173 -2.12 18.88 -23.51
C LYS A 173 -2.47 20.33 -23.85
N ASP A 174 -3.19 21.01 -22.97
CA ASP A 174 -3.53 22.42 -23.13
C ASP A 174 -2.26 23.28 -23.06
N ASP A 175 -1.41 23.05 -22.06
CA ASP A 175 -0.14 23.75 -21.91
C ASP A 175 0.82 23.50 -23.06
N LEU A 176 0.92 22.25 -23.52
CA LEU A 176 1.74 21.89 -24.69
C LEU A 176 1.33 22.70 -25.92
N TYR A 177 0.02 22.87 -26.12
CA TYR A 177 -0.51 23.67 -27.21
C TYR A 177 -0.25 25.16 -27.02
N GLN A 178 -0.50 25.72 -25.82
CA GLN A 178 -0.31 27.15 -25.57
C GLN A 178 1.15 27.58 -25.65
N LYS A 179 2.07 26.76 -25.13
CA LYS A 179 3.50 27.09 -25.03
C LYS A 179 4.25 26.81 -26.33
N PHE A 180 3.91 25.72 -27.03
CA PHE A 180 4.68 25.25 -28.19
C PHE A 180 3.87 25.13 -29.49
N GLY A 181 2.55 25.33 -29.45
CA GLY A 181 1.68 25.10 -30.62
C GLY A 181 1.62 23.63 -31.06
N LEU A 182 2.00 22.70 -30.20
CA LEU A 182 2.05 21.26 -30.46
C LEU A 182 0.76 20.58 -29.99
N ILE A 183 0.27 19.62 -30.78
CA ILE A 183 -0.95 18.87 -30.47
C ILE A 183 -0.76 17.37 -30.68
N PHE A 184 -1.51 16.57 -29.92
CA PHE A 184 -1.53 15.11 -30.07
C PHE A 184 -2.13 14.71 -31.43
N GLN A 185 -1.78 13.51 -31.92
CA GLN A 185 -2.18 13.10 -33.27
C GLN A 185 -3.70 13.02 -33.46
N ASN A 186 -4.40 12.61 -32.40
CA ASN A 186 -5.84 12.42 -32.34
C ASN A 186 -6.63 13.69 -31.99
N ASP A 187 -5.96 14.82 -31.72
CA ASP A 187 -6.66 16.09 -31.49
C ASP A 187 -7.08 16.70 -32.82
N GLU A 188 -8.39 16.66 -33.10
CA GLU A 188 -9.00 17.27 -34.29
C GLU A 188 -9.57 18.67 -34.02
N ASN A 189 -9.65 19.06 -32.74
CA ASN A 189 -10.35 20.27 -32.31
C ASN A 189 -9.43 21.50 -32.29
N LYS A 190 -8.11 21.30 -32.20
CA LYS A 190 -7.11 22.36 -32.21
C LYS A 190 -6.37 22.46 -33.55
N LYS A 191 -5.99 23.68 -33.94
CA LYS A 191 -5.12 23.93 -35.10
C LYS A 191 -3.68 24.15 -34.62
N GLY A 192 -2.86 23.10 -34.67
CA GLY A 192 -1.46 23.13 -34.25
C GLY A 192 -0.59 22.16 -35.05
N THR A 193 0.70 22.13 -34.75
CA THR A 193 1.65 21.16 -35.32
C THR A 193 1.46 19.82 -34.63
N LYS A 194 1.11 18.78 -35.39
CA LYS A 194 0.94 17.43 -34.84
C LYS A 194 2.27 16.84 -34.41
N LEU A 195 2.30 16.30 -33.20
CA LEU A 195 3.42 15.48 -32.71
C LEU A 195 3.61 14.26 -33.62
N THR A 196 4.85 13.79 -33.74
CA THR A 196 5.09 12.42 -34.21
C THR A 196 4.64 11.42 -33.15
N PHE A 197 4.34 10.17 -33.55
CA PHE A 197 4.05 9.10 -32.60
C PHE A 197 5.13 8.95 -31.53
N HIS A 198 6.41 9.07 -31.93
CA HIS A 198 7.52 8.95 -31.00
C HIS A 198 7.51 10.04 -29.93
N GLN A 199 7.30 11.30 -30.32
CA GLN A 199 7.22 12.42 -29.37
C GLN A 199 6.02 12.29 -28.43
N GLN A 200 4.87 11.85 -28.96
CA GLN A 200 3.68 11.61 -28.14
C GLN A 200 3.96 10.54 -27.08
N SER A 201 4.55 9.41 -27.46
CA SER A 201 4.91 8.35 -26.51
C SER A 201 5.95 8.81 -25.47
N GLN A 202 6.86 9.71 -25.82
CA GLN A 202 7.80 10.29 -24.86
C GLN A 202 7.10 11.17 -23.81
N ILE A 203 6.13 12.00 -24.23
CA ILE A 203 5.31 12.82 -23.31
C ILE A 203 4.51 11.90 -22.39
N GLU A 204 3.78 10.93 -22.95
CA GLU A 204 2.95 9.99 -22.16
C GLU A 204 3.80 9.20 -21.16
N LYS A 205 4.99 8.76 -21.56
CA LYS A 205 5.93 8.07 -20.69
C LYS A 205 6.40 8.97 -19.54
N SER A 206 6.89 10.18 -19.85
CA SER A 206 7.40 11.11 -18.83
C SER A 206 6.29 11.52 -17.85
N PHE A 207 5.08 11.81 -18.36
CA PHE A 207 3.90 12.09 -17.53
C PHE A 207 3.56 10.93 -16.60
N ASN A 208 3.61 9.69 -17.10
CA ASN A 208 3.36 8.52 -16.28
C ASN A 208 4.43 8.32 -15.19
N GLU A 209 5.70 8.56 -15.51
CA GLU A 209 6.85 8.41 -14.61
C GLU A 209 6.94 9.51 -13.54
N HIS A 210 6.19 10.61 -13.67
CA HIS A 210 6.10 11.69 -12.69
C HIS A 210 4.68 11.84 -12.16
N PRO A 211 4.18 10.87 -11.35
CA PRO A 211 2.80 10.85 -10.89
C PRO A 211 2.38 12.13 -10.15
N PHE A 212 3.29 12.74 -9.38
CA PHE A 212 3.04 13.94 -8.57
C PHE A 212 3.65 15.22 -9.14
N ALA A 213 3.87 15.29 -10.46
CA ALA A 213 4.15 16.59 -11.09
C ALA A 213 2.99 17.55 -10.81
N CYS A 214 3.32 18.72 -10.28
CA CYS A 214 2.36 19.78 -9.99
C CYS A 214 2.12 20.65 -11.24
N GLU A 215 3.16 20.80 -12.06
CA GLU A 215 3.15 21.67 -13.24
C GLU A 215 3.64 20.95 -14.49
N SER A 216 3.14 21.35 -15.66
CA SER A 216 3.54 20.78 -16.96
C SER A 216 5.03 20.92 -17.26
N GLU A 217 5.68 21.95 -16.72
CA GLU A 217 7.12 22.23 -16.83
C GLU A 217 7.97 21.07 -16.31
N GLU A 218 7.55 20.41 -15.23
CA GLU A 218 8.27 19.26 -14.65
C GLU A 218 8.34 18.11 -15.65
N ILE A 219 7.30 17.94 -16.49
CA ILE A 219 7.27 16.96 -17.57
C ILE A 219 8.06 17.45 -18.79
N PHE A 220 7.85 18.72 -19.20
CA PHE A 220 8.45 19.25 -20.42
C PHE A 220 9.97 19.36 -20.35
N ASN A 221 10.53 19.68 -19.19
CA ASN A 221 11.98 19.79 -19.00
C ASN A 221 12.73 18.46 -19.21
N GLU A 222 12.05 17.32 -19.08
CA GLU A 222 12.61 15.99 -19.38
C GLU A 222 12.64 15.67 -20.89
N LEU A 223 11.95 16.47 -21.72
CA LEU A 223 11.74 16.20 -23.13
C LEU A 223 12.68 17.01 -24.02
N SER A 224 13.84 16.43 -24.36
CA SER A 224 14.88 17.06 -25.19
C SER A 224 14.46 17.63 -26.56
N PHE A 225 13.29 17.27 -27.10
CA PHE A 225 12.78 17.82 -28.37
C PHE A 225 11.97 19.11 -28.18
N LEU A 226 11.58 19.45 -26.95
CA LEU A 226 10.96 20.72 -26.61
C LEU A 226 12.07 21.76 -26.34
N PRO A 227 11.86 23.03 -26.72
CA PRO A 227 12.68 24.12 -26.22
C PRO A 227 12.64 24.17 -24.69
N GLU A 228 13.77 24.48 -24.04
CA GLU A 228 13.81 24.70 -22.59
C GLU A 228 12.76 25.74 -22.17
N THR A 229 11.89 25.36 -21.24
CA THR A 229 10.94 26.25 -20.57
C THR A 229 11.64 26.91 -19.39
N ILE A 230 11.78 28.25 -19.44
CA ILE A 230 12.40 29.09 -18.38
C ILE A 230 11.43 29.29 -17.23
#